data_AF-A0A3Q0T1A5-F1
#
_entry.id   AF-A0A3Q0T1A5-F1
#
_cell.length_a   1.000
_cell.length_b   1.000
_cell.length_c   1.000
_cell.angle_alpha   90.00
_cell.angle_beta   90.00
_cell.angle_gamma   90.00
#
_symmetry.space_group_name_H-M   'P 1'
#
loop_
_entity.id
_entity.type
_entity.pdbx_description
1 polymer ?
#
loop_
_entity_poly.entity_id
_entity_poly.type
_entity_poly.pdbx_seq_one_letter_code
_entity_poly.pdbx_strand_id
1 'polypeptide(L)'
;MMMMTNWQFFVLDPESGQLQYYLNEVSRSQRPPRGSLPLLGAMVVSSNEFPYMFTIRSTNGNFYKLRGETVSYLPQSEYCFVTVFASSCGLL
;
A
#
# COMPACT_ATOMS: atom_id res chain seq x y z
N MET A 1 1.58 -4.46 -6.83
CA MET A 1 0.62 -3.35 -7.00
C MET A 1 1.26 -2.07 -6.50
N MET A 2 1.19 -0.97 -7.26
CA MET A 2 1.93 0.27 -7.00
C MET A 2 0.95 1.40 -6.71
N MET A 3 1.28 2.27 -5.76
CA MET A 3 0.45 3.42 -5.36
C MET A 3 1.32 4.66 -5.31
N MET A 4 0.81 5.77 -5.83
CA MET A 4 1.50 7.05 -5.86
C MET A 4 0.80 8.06 -4.96
N THR A 5 1.52 8.53 -3.93
CA THR A 5 1.13 9.74 -3.20
C THR A 5 2.24 10.77 -3.37
N ASN A 6 1.97 11.82 -4.14
CA ASN A 6 2.85 12.99 -4.24
C ASN A 6 4.35 12.63 -4.42
N TRP A 7 4.66 11.87 -5.49
CA TRP A 7 6.00 11.38 -5.88
C TRP A 7 6.57 10.19 -5.10
N GLN A 8 5.81 9.55 -4.21
CA GLN A 8 6.28 8.37 -3.47
C GLN A 8 5.67 7.08 -4.02
N PHE A 9 6.49 6.06 -4.19
CA PHE A 9 6.17 4.76 -4.76
C PHE A 9 6.05 3.72 -3.67
N PHE A 10 4.84 3.22 -3.44
CA PHE A 10 4.58 2.14 -2.47
C PHE A 10 4.64 0.78 -3.17
N VAL A 11 5.37 -0.15 -2.56
CA VAL A 11 5.53 -1.53 -3.00
C VAL A 11 5.09 -2.44 -1.88
N LEU A 12 4.08 -3.26 -2.17
CA LEU A 12 3.66 -4.34 -1.30
C LEU A 12 4.54 -5.57 -1.59
N ASP A 13 5.29 -6.00 -0.58
CA ASP A 13 6.17 -7.17 -0.67
C ASP A 13 5.67 -8.26 0.29
N PRO A 14 4.92 -9.26 -0.24
CA PRO A 14 4.31 -10.30 0.58
C PRO A 14 5.35 -11.29 1.14
N GLU A 15 6.49 -11.47 0.47
CA GLU A 15 7.56 -12.35 0.94
C GLU A 15 8.23 -11.82 2.21
N SER A 16 8.47 -10.51 2.26
CA SER A 16 8.99 -9.84 3.45
C SER A 16 7.92 -9.52 4.50
N GLY A 17 6.63 -9.57 4.14
CA GLY A 17 5.52 -9.21 5.01
C GLY A 17 5.48 -7.72 5.35
N GLN A 18 6.02 -6.87 4.46
CA GLN A 18 6.18 -5.44 4.69
C GLN A 18 5.66 -4.63 3.49
N LEU A 19 4.95 -3.54 3.77
CA LEU A 19 4.69 -2.49 2.81
C LEU A 19 5.85 -1.49 2.85
N GLN A 20 6.57 -1.34 1.75
CA GLN A 20 7.75 -0.49 1.67
C GLN A 20 7.46 0.69 0.73
N TYR A 21 8.09 1.84 0.97
CA TYR A 21 7.98 2.96 0.04
C TYR A 21 9.32 3.57 -0.34
N TYR A 22 9.35 4.06 -1.58
CA TYR A 22 10.52 4.53 -2.30
C TYR A 22 10.21 5.91 -2.91
N LEU A 23 11.24 6.71 -3.19
CA LEU A 23 11.04 8.02 -3.86
C LEU A 23 10.74 7.88 -5.35
N ASN A 24 11.16 6.78 -5.94
CA ASN A 24 10.97 6.46 -7.34
C ASN A 24 11.23 4.98 -7.58
N GLU A 25 10.69 4.44 -8.67
CA GLU A 25 10.92 3.05 -9.06
C GLU A 25 12.42 2.71 -9.16
N VAL A 26 13.22 3.62 -9.72
CA VAL A 26 14.68 3.46 -9.85
C VAL A 26 15.37 3.32 -8.49
N SER A 27 14.89 4.02 -7.45
CA SER A 27 15.45 3.90 -6.10
C SER A 27 15.21 2.54 -5.47
N ARG A 28 14.21 1.75 -5.91
CA ARG A 28 13.97 0.40 -5.39
C ARG A 28 15.20 -0.49 -5.52
N SER A 29 15.91 -0.38 -6.64
CA SER A 29 17.09 -1.21 -6.92
C SER A 29 18.41 -0.63 -6.42
N GLN A 30 18.44 0.67 -6.09
CA GLN A 30 19.69 1.38 -5.76
C GLN A 30 19.78 1.88 -4.33
N ARG A 31 18.65 2.02 -3.61
CA ARG A 31 18.59 2.60 -2.27
C ARG A 31 17.66 1.80 -1.37
N PRO A 32 17.95 1.74 -0.06
CA PRO A 32 17.04 1.12 0.89
C PRO A 32 15.68 1.87 0.90
N PRO A 33 14.58 1.17 1.25
CA PRO A 33 13.28 1.79 1.39
C PRO A 33 13.34 2.96 2.37
N ARG A 34 12.64 4.06 2.06
CA ARG A 34 12.55 5.24 2.94
C ARG A 34 11.86 4.89 4.25
N GLY A 35 10.96 3.92 4.21
CA GLY A 35 10.38 3.30 5.36
C GLY A 35 9.58 2.06 4.97
N SER A 36 9.29 1.25 5.97
CA SER A 36 8.50 0.04 5.86
C SER A 36 7.41 0.02 6.91
N LEU A 37 6.30 -0.64 6.60
CA LEU A 37 5.19 -0.85 7.51
C LEU A 37 4.86 -2.35 7.54
N PRO A 38 4.87 -2.99 8.71
CA PRO A 38 4.58 -4.41 8.81
C PRO A 38 3.13 -4.67 8.45
N LEU A 39 2.93 -5.65 7.58
CA LEU A 39 1.62 -6.12 7.17
C LEU A 39 0.96 -6.96 8.25
N LEU A 40 1.75 -7.63 9.10
CA LEU A 40 1.21 -8.47 10.16
C LEU A 40 0.33 -7.65 11.12
N GLY A 41 -0.96 -7.96 11.14
CA GLY A 41 -1.98 -7.25 11.92
C GLY A 41 -2.32 -5.84 11.40
N ALA A 42 -1.81 -5.45 10.23
CA ALA A 42 -2.19 -4.20 9.61
C ALA A 42 -3.60 -4.28 9.02
N MET A 43 -4.26 -3.13 8.96
CA MET A 43 -5.63 -2.97 8.49
C MET A 43 -5.67 -1.92 7.38
N VAL A 44 -6.44 -2.19 6.32
CA VAL A 44 -6.79 -1.19 5.31
C VAL A 44 -8.17 -0.63 5.62
N VAL A 45 -8.27 0.69 5.69
CA VAL A 45 -9.52 1.43 5.88
C VAL A 45 -9.76 2.26 4.63
N SER A 46 -10.79 1.92 3.85
CA SER A 46 -11.23 2.74 2.72
C SER A 46 -11.78 4.08 3.21
N SER A 47 -11.60 5.13 2.41
CA SER A 47 -12.07 6.48 2.72
C SER A 47 -13.34 6.76 1.94
N ASN A 48 -14.47 6.94 2.64
CA ASN A 48 -15.75 7.27 1.98
C ASN A 48 -15.78 8.71 1.44
N GLU A 49 -14.94 9.61 1.96
CA GLU A 49 -14.91 11.03 1.55
C GLU A 49 -14.22 11.28 0.20
N PHE A 50 -13.27 10.43 -0.20
CA PHE A 50 -12.48 10.63 -1.40
C PHE A 50 -12.38 9.31 -2.17
N PRO A 51 -12.86 9.25 -3.42
CA PRO A 51 -12.76 8.02 -4.21
C PRO A 51 -11.29 7.66 -4.41
N TYR A 52 -10.99 6.36 -4.33
CA TYR A 52 -9.64 5.79 -4.46
C TYR A 52 -8.67 6.19 -3.36
N MET A 53 -9.14 6.69 -2.21
CA MET A 53 -8.28 6.86 -1.03
C MET A 53 -8.55 5.77 0.00
N PHE A 54 -7.46 5.27 0.59
CA PHE A 54 -7.52 4.32 1.69
C PHE A 54 -6.33 4.55 2.61
N THR A 55 -6.49 4.17 3.87
CA THR A 55 -5.48 4.32 4.91
C THR A 55 -5.05 2.95 5.38
N ILE A 56 -3.75 2.69 5.33
CA ILE A 56 -3.15 1.48 5.86
C ILE A 56 -2.69 1.79 7.27
N ARG A 57 -3.21 1.07 8.27
CA ARG A 57 -2.83 1.21 9.67
C ARG A 57 -2.07 -0.02 10.12
N SER A 58 -0.90 0.19 10.72
CA SER A 58 -0.11 -0.86 11.34
C SER A 58 -0.47 -1.03 12.81
N THR A 59 -0.19 -2.20 13.36
CA THR A 59 -0.24 -2.50 14.80
C THR A 59 0.70 -1.62 15.62
N ASN A 60 1.77 -1.11 15.01
CA ASN A 60 2.73 -0.22 15.64
C ASN A 60 2.24 1.24 15.78
N GLY A 61 0.99 1.54 15.39
CA GLY A 61 0.42 2.90 15.43
C GLY A 61 0.81 3.78 14.22
N ASN A 62 1.72 3.32 13.37
CA ASN A 62 2.04 3.98 12.10
C ASN A 62 0.90 3.79 11.08
N PHE A 63 0.65 4.80 10.25
CA PHE A 63 -0.32 4.70 9.18
C PHE A 63 0.12 5.47 7.93
N TYR A 64 -0.29 4.98 6.77
CA TYR A 64 -0.10 5.66 5.48
C TYR A 64 -1.44 5.90 4.82
N LYS A 65 -1.69 7.15 4.43
CA LYS A 65 -2.84 7.52 3.61
C LYS A 65 -2.42 7.44 2.15
N LEU A 66 -2.95 6.45 1.45
CA LEU A 66 -2.63 6.18 0.06
C LEU A 66 -3.81 6.56 -0.84
N ARG A 67 -3.46 7.03 -2.03
CA ARG A 67 -4.41 7.21 -3.12
C ARG A 67 -4.08 6.18 -4.19
N GLY A 68 -5.02 5.30 -4.48
CA GLY A 68 -4.95 4.41 -5.64
C GLY A 68 -5.00 5.26 -6.90
N GLU A 69 -4.03 5.07 -7.78
CA GLU A 69 -4.17 5.53 -9.15
C GLU A 69 -5.17 4.58 -9.82
N THR A 70 -6.36 5.11 -10.12
CA THR A 70 -7.31 4.37 -10.93
C THR A 70 -6.68 4.25 -12.31
N VAL A 71 -6.26 3.05 -12.71
CA VAL A 71 -6.12 2.78 -14.14
C VAL A 71 -7.54 2.81 -14.66
N SER A 72 -7.83 3.77 -15.56
CA SER A 72 -9.15 4.18 -16.05
C SER A 72 -10.06 3.04 -16.56
N TYR A 73 -9.54 1.83 -16.64
CA TYR A 73 -10.20 0.63 -17.13
C TYR A 73 -10.72 -0.32 -16.05
N LEU A 74 -10.39 -0.17 -14.75
CA LEU A 74 -10.83 -1.13 -13.73
C LEU A 74 -11.23 -0.48 -12.38
N PRO A 75 -12.53 -0.49 -12.02
CA PRO A 75 -12.98 -0.26 -10.62
C PRO A 75 -12.50 -1.34 -9.64
N GLN A 76 -11.79 -2.37 -10.14
CA GLN A 76 -11.23 -3.49 -9.40
C GLN A 76 -9.88 -3.20 -8.73
N SER A 77 -9.24 -2.06 -9.01
CA SER A 77 -7.90 -1.76 -8.47
C SER A 77 -7.89 -1.67 -6.94
N GLU A 78 -8.83 -0.93 -6.34
CA GLU A 78 -8.97 -0.82 -4.88
C GLU A 78 -9.24 -2.19 -4.23
N TYR A 79 -10.15 -2.98 -4.82
CA TYR A 79 -10.43 -4.35 -4.39
C TYR A 79 -9.22 -5.28 -4.51
N CYS A 80 -8.44 -5.17 -5.58
CA CYS A 80 -7.25 -5.99 -5.80
C CYS A 80 -6.19 -5.70 -4.73
N PHE A 81 -5.98 -4.43 -4.38
CA PHE A 81 -5.06 -4.11 -3.29
C PHE A 81 -5.55 -4.64 -1.96
N VAL A 82 -6.80 -4.34 -1.60
CA VAL A 82 -7.38 -4.76 -0.32
C VAL A 82 -7.33 -6.29 -0.21
N THR A 83 -7.61 -7.01 -1.29
CA THR A 83 -7.56 -8.48 -1.32
C THR A 83 -6.13 -9.01 -1.18
N VAL A 84 -5.16 -8.48 -1.94
CA VAL A 84 -3.75 -8.90 -1.84
C VAL A 84 -3.17 -8.53 -0.48
N PHE A 85 -3.53 -7.36 0.06
CA PHE A 85 -3.14 -6.91 1.38
C PHE A 85 -3.73 -7.82 2.47
N ALA A 86 -5.03 -8.10 2.43
CA ALA A 86 -5.69 -8.99 3.38
C ALA A 86 -5.10 -10.41 3.35
N SER A 87 -4.82 -10.94 2.16
CA SER A 87 -4.14 -12.23 1.99
C SER A 87 -2.72 -12.21 2.58
N SER A 88 -1.98 -11.12 2.40
CA SER A 88 -0.62 -10.96 2.95
C SER A 88 -0.60 -10.74 4.47
N CYS A 89 -1.71 -10.29 5.05
CA CYS A 89 -1.87 -10.07 6.49
C CYS A 89 -2.41 -11.31 7.22
N GLY A 90 -2.76 -12.38 6.51
CA GLY A 90 -3.42 -13.57 7.09
C GLY A 90 -4.86 -13.32 7.55
N LEU A 91 -5.54 -12.34 6.94
CA LEU A 91 -6.93 -11.97 7.25
C LEU A 91 -7.97 -12.70 6.36
N LEU A 92 -7.54 -13.66 5.54
CA LEU A 92 -8.36 -14.49 4.64
C LEU A 92 -8.11 -15.98 4.89
#